data_AF-A0A0B6YYJ4-F1
#
_entry.id   AF-A0A0B6YYJ4-F1
#
_cell.length_a   1.000
_cell.length_b   1.000
_cell.length_c   1.000
_cell.angle_alpha   90.00
_cell.angle_beta   90.00
_cell.angle_gamma   90.00
#
_symmetry.space_group_name_H-M   'P 1'
#
loop_
_entity.id
_entity.type
_entity.pdbx_description
1 polymer ?
#
loop_
_entity_poly.entity_id
_entity_poly.type
_entity_poly.pdbx_seq_one_letter_code
_entity_poly.pdbx_strand_id
1 'polypeptide(L)'
;LGKPIEFNPYFCVNGLIQLFGLLIFVFVFGIMASFSFGRSLLLKYPSIFSFGLFKKGGPTQKQIETCSFSMTFIGHGYNKAAGERLNKTPNKIVVTKILGPGEVY
;
A
#
# COMPACT_ATOMS: atom_id res chain seq x y z
N LEU A 1 -5.49 7.67 -27.13
CA LEU A 1 -5.41 7.03 -25.81
C LEU A 1 -4.28 7.69 -25.03
N GLY A 2 -4.50 8.08 -23.77
CA GLY A 2 -3.48 8.71 -22.93
C GLY A 2 -2.35 7.74 -22.57
N LYS A 3 -1.13 8.25 -22.40
CA LYS A 3 0.01 7.48 -21.89
C LYS A 3 -0.36 6.85 -20.53
N PRO A 4 0.00 5.59 -20.25
CA PRO A 4 -0.25 4.96 -18.95
C PRO A 4 0.38 5.76 -17.81
N ILE A 5 -0.28 5.77 -16.64
CA ILE A 5 0.28 6.35 -15.42
C ILE A 5 1.44 5.46 -14.98
N GLU A 6 2.64 6.02 -14.89
CA GLU A 6 3.81 5.35 -14.35
C GLU A 6 3.74 5.44 -12.81
N PHE A 7 3.51 4.30 -12.14
CA PHE A 7 3.45 4.20 -10.68
C PHE A 7 4.57 3.26 -10.20
N ASN A 8 5.55 3.83 -9.49
CA ASN A 8 6.67 3.09 -8.91
C ASN A 8 6.57 3.13 -7.38
N PRO A 9 6.03 2.09 -6.72
CA PRO A 9 5.99 2.02 -5.27
C PRO A 9 7.41 1.76 -4.74
N TYR A 10 7.79 2.51 -3.71
CA TYR A 10 9.03 2.28 -2.96
C TYR A 10 8.69 1.72 -1.59
N PHE A 11 9.40 0.66 -1.18
CA PHE A 11 9.26 0.05 0.13
C PHE A 11 10.63 0.02 0.81
N CYS A 12 10.71 0.57 2.02
CA CYS A 12 11.96 0.69 2.76
C CYS A 12 12.00 -0.33 3.90
N VAL A 13 13.14 -1.01 4.07
CA VAL A 13 13.36 -1.99 5.13
C VAL A 13 14.60 -1.59 5.92
N ASN A 14 14.50 -1.59 7.25
CA ASN A 14 15.55 -1.10 8.13
C ASN A 14 16.50 -2.25 8.54
N GLY A 15 17.21 -2.82 7.54
CA GLY A 15 18.32 -3.75 7.77
C GLY A 15 18.26 -5.06 7.00
N LEU A 16 19.41 -5.75 6.92
CA LEU A 16 19.59 -6.96 6.12
C LEU A 16 18.79 -8.15 6.67
N ILE A 17 18.75 -8.35 7.99
CA ILE A 17 18.01 -9.46 8.61
C ILE A 17 16.51 -9.36 8.31
N GLN A 18 15.95 -8.15 8.43
CA GLN A 18 14.55 -7.89 8.12
C GLN A 18 14.26 -8.10 6.63
N LEU A 19 15.19 -7.70 5.75
CA LEU A 19 15.07 -7.94 4.31
C LEU A 19 15.02 -9.43 3.98
N PHE A 20 15.96 -10.23 4.49
CA PHE A 20 15.95 -11.68 4.25
C PHE A 20 14.71 -12.36 4.84
N GLY A 21 14.30 -11.96 6.05
CA GLY A 21 13.06 -12.44 6.65
C GLY A 21 11.83 -12.15 5.78
N LEU A 22 11.74 -10.93 5.24
CA LEU A 22 10.66 -10.53 4.34
C LEU A 22 10.67 -11.34 3.04
N LEU A 23 11.83 -11.55 2.42
CA LEU A 23 11.95 -12.34 1.19
C LEU A 23 11.49 -13.78 1.40
N ILE A 24 11.92 -14.42 2.49
CA ILE A 24 11.50 -15.78 2.86
C ILE A 24 9.99 -15.80 3.10
N PHE A 25 9.46 -14.83 3.84
CA PHE A 25 8.03 -14.73 4.12
C PHE A 25 7.22 -14.61 2.83
N VAL A 26 7.58 -13.69 1.92
CA VAL A 26 6.88 -13.49 0.64
C VAL A 26 6.96 -14.75 -0.22
N PHE A 27 8.11 -15.42 -0.26
CA PHE A 27 8.29 -16.66 -1.02
C PHE A 27 7.38 -17.79 -0.50
N VAL A 28 7.42 -18.07 0.80
CA VAL A 28 6.59 -19.13 1.42
C VAL A 28 5.10 -18.78 1.31
N PHE A 29 4.73 -17.53 1.58
CA PHE A 29 3.35 -17.06 1.44
C PHE A 29 2.85 -17.20 0.00
N GLY A 30 3.68 -16.82 -0.99
CA GLY A 30 3.36 -16.93 -2.41
C GLY A 30 3.13 -18.38 -2.85
N ILE A 31 3.98 -19.31 -2.40
CA ILE A 31 3.80 -20.75 -2.60
C ILE A 31 2.46 -21.19 -2.00
N MET A 32 2.21 -20.89 -0.72
CA MET A 32 0.96 -21.28 -0.05
C MET A 32 -0.28 -20.71 -0.72
N ALA A 33 -0.24 -19.44 -1.16
CA ALA A 33 -1.35 -18.77 -1.83
C ALA A 33 -1.64 -19.34 -3.24
N SER A 34 -0.64 -19.96 -3.87
CA SER A 34 -0.76 -20.56 -5.21
C SER A 34 -1.50 -21.91 -5.18
N PHE A 35 -1.34 -22.70 -4.12
CA PHE A 35 -2.05 -23.98 -3.96
C PHE A 35 -3.42 -23.79 -3.30
N SER A 36 -4.45 -24.50 -3.77
CA SER A 36 -5.81 -24.41 -3.23
C SER A 36 -5.88 -24.76 -1.74
N PHE A 37 -5.17 -25.80 -1.31
CA PHE A 37 -5.06 -26.19 0.10
C PHE A 37 -4.36 -25.12 0.94
N GLY A 38 -3.22 -24.61 0.48
CA GLY A 38 -2.47 -23.56 1.19
C GLY A 38 -3.28 -22.27 1.32
N ARG A 39 -3.97 -21.85 0.26
CA ARG A 39 -4.89 -20.70 0.27
C ARG A 39 -6.03 -20.90 1.28
N SER A 40 -6.64 -22.09 1.30
CA SER A 40 -7.67 -22.43 2.29
C SER A 40 -7.14 -22.29 3.71
N LEU A 41 -5.91 -22.73 3.97
CA LEU A 41 -5.26 -22.65 5.28
C LEU A 41 -4.97 -21.20 5.70
N LEU A 42 -4.42 -20.38 4.79
CA LEU A 42 -4.16 -18.95 5.00
C LEU A 42 -5.45 -18.19 5.37
N LEU A 43 -6.55 -18.46 4.67
CA LEU A 43 -7.85 -17.82 4.90
C LEU A 43 -8.55 -18.32 6.18
N LYS A 44 -8.38 -19.60 6.51
CA LYS A 44 -9.01 -20.20 7.69
C LYS A 44 -8.34 -19.73 8.98
N TYR A 45 -7.02 -19.56 8.99
CA TYR A 45 -6.23 -19.19 10.17
C TYR A 45 -5.34 -17.96 9.97
N PRO A 46 -5.91 -16.78 9.63
CA PRO A 46 -5.13 -15.59 9.32
C PRO A 46 -4.24 -15.15 10.49
N SER A 47 -4.65 -15.38 11.74
CA SER A 47 -3.86 -15.03 12.92
C SER A 47 -2.60 -15.85 13.07
N ILE A 48 -2.59 -17.11 12.62
CA ILE A 48 -1.40 -17.96 12.69
C ILE A 48 -0.40 -17.50 11.63
N PHE A 49 -0.85 -17.34 10.38
CA PHE A 49 0.01 -17.00 9.25
C PHE A 49 0.44 -15.53 9.19
N SER A 50 -0.15 -14.69 10.03
CA SER A 50 0.25 -13.29 10.20
C SER A 50 0.91 -13.02 11.55
N PHE A 51 1.25 -14.04 12.33
CA PHE A 51 1.83 -13.88 13.68
C PHE A 51 0.97 -12.98 14.59
N GLY A 52 -0.35 -13.06 14.46
CA GLY A 52 -1.31 -12.30 15.25
C GLY A 52 -1.61 -10.89 14.73
N LEU A 53 -0.97 -10.43 13.65
CA LEU A 53 -1.21 -9.13 13.04
C LEU A 53 -2.63 -9.01 12.46
N PHE A 54 -3.11 -10.06 11.83
CA PHE A 54 -4.47 -10.14 11.28
C PHE A 54 -5.30 -11.12 12.09
N LYS A 55 -6.48 -10.68 12.54
CA LYS A 55 -7.45 -11.52 13.26
C LYS A 55 -8.81 -11.39 12.61
N LYS A 56 -9.62 -12.45 12.71
CA LYS A 56 -11.04 -12.40 12.30
C LYS A 56 -11.78 -11.46 13.26
N GLY A 57 -12.74 -10.71 12.74
CA GLY A 57 -13.54 -9.76 13.54
C GLY A 57 -13.13 -8.29 13.43
N GLY A 58 -12.11 -7.96 12.63
CA GLY A 58 -11.69 -6.58 12.39
C GLY A 58 -10.96 -5.93 13.58
N PRO A 59 -10.58 -4.65 13.45
CA PRO A 59 -9.96 -3.90 14.54
C PRO A 59 -10.98 -3.59 15.66
N THR A 60 -10.50 -3.52 16.90
CA THR A 60 -11.33 -3.09 18.04
C THR A 60 -11.66 -1.61 17.96
N GLN A 61 -12.75 -1.16 18.60
CA GLN A 61 -13.15 0.25 18.64
C GLN A 61 -12.00 1.16 19.16
N LYS A 62 -11.29 0.72 20.21
CA LYS A 62 -10.11 1.42 20.73
C LYS A 62 -8.97 1.52 19.71
N GLN A 63 -8.74 0.46 18.92
CA GLN A 63 -7.75 0.51 17.84
C GLN A 63 -8.17 1.49 16.74
N ILE A 64 -9.46 1.60 16.42
CA ILE A 64 -9.96 2.58 15.45
C ILE A 64 -9.76 4.01 15.97
N GLU A 65 -10.12 4.26 17.23
CA GLU A 65 -10.02 5.60 17.86
C GLU A 65 -8.57 6.08 18.03
N THR A 66 -7.64 5.16 18.24
CA THR A 66 -6.21 5.48 18.42
C THR A 66 -5.43 5.45 17.11
N CYS A 67 -6.00 4.92 16.02
CA CYS A 67 -5.31 4.79 14.74
C CYS A 67 -5.51 6.04 13.89
N SER A 68 -4.47 6.85 13.79
CA SER A 68 -4.37 7.96 12.84
C SER A 68 -3.50 7.57 11.65
N PHE A 69 -3.89 8.00 10.46
CA PHE A 69 -3.06 7.90 9.27
C PHE A 69 -3.15 9.18 8.46
N SER A 70 -2.07 9.54 7.78
CA SER A 70 -2.05 10.64 6.82
C SER A 70 -1.45 10.14 5.52
N MET A 71 -2.18 10.31 4.42
CA MET A 71 -1.73 9.94 3.09
C MET A 71 -1.75 11.17 2.17
N THR A 72 -0.58 11.57 1.70
CA THR A 72 -0.43 12.73 0.80
C THR A 72 -0.20 12.25 -0.63
N PHE A 73 -1.09 12.64 -1.53
CA PHE A 73 -0.98 12.43 -2.97
C PHE A 73 -0.52 13.71 -3.63
N ILE A 74 0.53 13.63 -4.45
CA ILE A 74 1.05 14.73 -5.24
C ILE A 74 0.94 14.33 -6.71
N GLY A 75 0.00 14.96 -7.43
CA GLY A 75 -0.21 14.77 -8.85
C GLY A 75 0.41 15.91 -9.65
N HIS A 76 1.23 15.58 -10.65
CA HIS A 76 1.79 16.53 -11.61
C HIS A 76 1.05 16.44 -12.95
N GLY A 77 0.57 17.56 -13.49
CA GLY A 77 -0.23 17.62 -14.72
C GLY A 77 0.02 18.87 -15.57
N TYR A 78 -0.81 19.05 -16.60
CA TYR A 78 -0.68 20.12 -17.59
C TYR A 78 -1.93 21.01 -17.64
N ASN A 79 -1.76 22.34 -17.68
CA ASN A 79 -2.88 23.29 -17.77
C ASN A 79 -3.56 23.34 -19.15
N LYS A 80 -2.93 22.83 -20.21
CA LYS A 80 -3.42 22.96 -21.61
C LYS A 80 -3.84 21.64 -22.25
N ALA A 81 -4.63 21.75 -23.32
CA ALA A 81 -5.11 20.64 -24.14
C ALA A 81 -3.95 19.81 -24.73
N ALA A 82 -4.23 18.54 -25.03
CA ALA A 82 -3.23 17.49 -25.30
C ALA A 82 -2.20 17.81 -26.40
N GLY A 83 -2.51 18.70 -27.35
CA GLY A 83 -1.64 19.05 -28.48
C GLY A 83 -0.37 19.82 -28.12
N GLU A 84 -0.32 20.55 -26.99
CA GLU A 84 0.88 21.32 -26.57
C GLU A 84 1.81 20.56 -25.60
N ARG A 85 1.54 19.28 -25.32
CA ARG A 85 2.21 18.48 -24.27
C ARG A 85 3.50 17.78 -24.71
N LEU A 86 3.76 17.71 -26.01
CA LEU A 86 5.00 17.13 -26.55
C LEU A 86 6.21 17.92 -26.03
N ASN A 87 7.09 17.25 -25.29
CA ASN A 87 8.37 17.78 -24.77
C ASN A 87 8.30 18.89 -23.71
N LYS A 88 7.17 19.08 -23.02
CA LYS A 88 7.07 20.05 -21.91
C LYS A 88 6.95 19.35 -20.55
N THR A 89 7.55 19.94 -19.51
CA THR A 89 7.41 19.49 -18.12
C THR A 89 6.00 19.84 -17.58
N PRO A 90 5.44 19.04 -16.66
CA PRO A 90 4.16 19.34 -16.03
C PRO A 90 4.18 20.71 -15.33
N ASN A 91 3.19 21.57 -15.60
CA ASN A 91 3.09 22.94 -15.07
C ASN A 91 1.93 23.15 -14.09
N LYS A 92 1.25 22.07 -13.69
CA LYS A 92 0.20 22.08 -12.68
C LYS A 92 0.52 21.02 -11.64
N ILE A 93 0.37 21.37 -10.36
CA ILE A 93 0.50 20.44 -9.24
C ILE A 93 -0.86 20.40 -8.53
N VAL A 94 -1.34 19.20 -8.23
CA VAL A 94 -2.53 18.95 -7.41
C VAL A 94 -2.07 18.15 -6.20
N VAL A 95 -2.28 18.67 -5.00
CA VAL A 95 -1.95 17.98 -3.75
C VAL A 95 -3.25 17.62 -3.04
N THR A 96 -3.40 16.34 -2.70
CA THR A 96 -4.54 15.85 -1.91
C THR A 96 -4.02 15.14 -0.67
N LYS A 97 -4.40 15.59 0.52
CA LYS A 97 -4.07 14.92 1.79
C LYS A 97 -5.32 14.22 2.31
N ILE A 98 -5.22 12.93 2.59
CA ILE A 98 -6.26 12.12 3.24
C ILE A 98 -5.84 11.91 4.69
N LEU A 99 -6.72 12.26 5.62
CA LEU A 99 -6.52 12.10 7.06
C LEU A 99 -7.46 11.01 7.59
N GLY A 100 -6.91 10.14 8.42
CA GLY A 100 -7.66 9.17 9.20
C GLY A 100 -8.20 9.76 10.50
N PRO A 101 -9.00 8.98 11.25
CA PRO A 101 -9.50 9.39 12.56
C PRO A 101 -8.36 9.78 13.50
N GLY A 102 -8.52 10.86 14.26
CA GLY A 102 -7.55 11.27 15.29
C GLY A 102 -6.39 12.18 14.87
N GLU A 103 -6.19 12.50 13.58
CA GLU A 103 -5.36 13.67 13.22
C GLU A 103 -6.14 14.96 13.48
N VAL A 104 -5.96 15.53 14.68
CA VAL A 104 -6.34 16.92 14.99
C VAL A 104 -5.10 17.79 14.72
N TYR A 105 -5.28 18.86 13.93
CA TYR A 105 -4.23 19.82 13.55
C TYR A 105 -3.51 20.44 14.74
#